data_AF-A0AAV5XS69-F1
#
_entry.id   AF-A0AAV5XS69-F1
#
_cell.length_a   1.000
_cell.length_b   1.000
_cell.length_c   1.000
_cell.angle_alpha   90.00
_cell.angle_beta   90.00
_cell.angle_gamma   90.00
#
_symmetry.space_group_name_H-M   'P 1'
#
loop_
_entity.id
_entity.type
_entity.pdbx_description
1 polymer ?
#
loop_
_entity_poly.entity_id
_entity_poly.type
_entity_poly.pdbx_seq_one_letter_code
_entity_poly.pdbx_strand_id
1 'polypeptide(L)'
;MRVRFWGTRGSIAKAGPGTVRYGGNTSCVEVRSGGGTLVVLDCGTGAHGLGHALVTAGPAPRRGHLLITHTHWDHIQGIPFFQPLFAAGDEWDIYAPGGLGQSIRETLAGQMQYSYFPVRLEDLGATIRYHELVEGVFGIDDILVTTRYLNHPALTLGYRLEADGVAIVYATDHEPHARDLAAGAEREHLGGEDQRHAAFLAGADLVIHDAQYTASEYPAKVGWGHSTMEYVVDVARASDVRRLALFHHDPLRDDDAMDRLVEAARRRVARSLPALEVFAAAEGQVVELIGVAPGRVESAGAQVSTAMNAPPTMVEYAVVLASGDPQTTAALSDAAQSDGFRLLVAADGDAALRFVRSDRPSLLVLERQLPDRDGLDVCGAVRAEAGTYGQEVPVVITTTDDRVDMWAGGKAGVTDWLVKPFSSLYARARIRAWVLRTVCRWQRAPLPKDEARRLQALRRLGLLDTEPEERFDRLTRLAATLFDAPIALVGLIDADRQWFKSTHGLDAREVPREVSFCAHAIHGNDVMVVPDATLDPRFADNPGVTGGPRIRAYVGYPLAVADGSRVGTLCILDPRPRQLDGAALQLFRDLGALVEQELNRTRPAV
;
A
#
# COMPACT_ATOMS: atom_id res chain seq x y z
N MET A 1 -1.51 -18.47 -16.09
CA MET A 1 -1.53 -18.71 -14.64
C MET A 1 -2.49 -19.83 -14.26
N ARG A 2 -2.14 -20.62 -13.24
CA ARG A 2 -2.94 -21.69 -12.65
C ARG A 2 -3.26 -21.37 -11.18
N VAL A 3 -4.52 -21.51 -10.78
CA VAL A 3 -4.97 -21.33 -9.38
C VAL A 3 -5.50 -22.64 -8.83
N ARG A 4 -5.17 -22.99 -7.59
CA ARG A 4 -5.70 -24.16 -6.89
C ARG A 4 -6.10 -23.80 -5.47
N PHE A 5 -7.30 -24.20 -5.07
CA PHE A 5 -7.82 -23.98 -3.73
C PHE A 5 -7.47 -25.15 -2.82
N TRP A 6 -6.81 -24.87 -1.69
CA TRP A 6 -6.43 -25.85 -0.67
C TRP A 6 -7.23 -25.69 0.62
N GLY A 7 -7.79 -24.51 0.85
CA GLY A 7 -8.80 -24.25 1.85
C GLY A 7 -9.64 -23.04 1.46
N THR A 8 -10.93 -23.09 1.78
CA THR A 8 -11.97 -22.16 1.28
C THR A 8 -12.89 -21.64 2.38
N ARG A 9 -12.75 -22.15 3.61
CA ARG A 9 -13.59 -21.83 4.76
C ARG A 9 -13.06 -20.60 5.49
N GLY A 10 -13.97 -19.77 5.99
CA GLY A 10 -13.62 -18.66 6.86
C GLY A 10 -13.66 -19.00 8.35
N SER A 11 -13.04 -18.16 9.16
CA SER A 11 -13.04 -18.11 10.63
C SER A 11 -12.46 -19.31 11.37
N ILE A 12 -12.90 -20.53 11.05
CA ILE A 12 -12.40 -21.78 11.65
C ILE A 12 -12.47 -22.93 10.64
N ALA A 13 -11.58 -23.90 10.81
CA ALA A 13 -11.68 -25.16 10.08
C ALA A 13 -12.92 -25.93 10.53
N LYS A 14 -13.69 -26.43 9.56
CA LYS A 14 -14.95 -27.15 9.77
C LYS A 14 -15.02 -28.39 8.89
N ALA A 15 -14.32 -29.46 9.28
CA ALA A 15 -14.50 -30.75 8.64
C ALA A 15 -15.79 -31.42 9.12
N GLY A 16 -16.57 -31.96 8.19
CA GLY A 16 -17.74 -32.77 8.51
C GLY A 16 -18.46 -33.31 7.28
N PRO A 17 -19.45 -34.20 7.45
CA PRO A 17 -20.19 -34.78 6.33
C PRO A 17 -20.92 -33.75 5.45
N GLY A 18 -21.26 -32.59 6.01
CA GLY A 18 -21.93 -31.50 5.29
C GLY A 18 -20.99 -30.48 4.64
N THR A 19 -19.67 -30.70 4.63
CA THR A 19 -18.67 -29.75 4.09
C THR A 19 -17.69 -30.45 3.16
N VAL A 20 -18.12 -31.53 2.51
CA VAL A 20 -17.26 -32.38 1.68
C VAL A 20 -17.09 -31.79 0.29
N ARG A 21 -18.12 -31.14 -0.26
CA ARG A 21 -18.11 -30.62 -1.64
C ARG A 21 -17.30 -29.35 -1.77
N TYR A 22 -17.41 -28.44 -0.81
CA TYR A 22 -16.67 -27.17 -0.85
C TYR A 22 -15.42 -27.16 0.03
N GLY A 23 -15.32 -28.08 0.98
CA GLY A 23 -14.20 -28.19 1.90
C GLY A 23 -14.45 -27.57 3.28
N GLY A 24 -13.59 -27.98 4.22
CA GLY A 24 -13.59 -27.55 5.62
C GLY A 24 -12.30 -26.88 6.08
N ASN A 25 -11.25 -26.84 5.26
CA ASN A 25 -9.99 -26.17 5.55
C ASN A 25 -10.12 -24.66 5.37
N THR A 26 -9.39 -23.91 6.19
CA THR A 26 -9.36 -22.45 6.08
C THR A 26 -8.41 -21.96 5.01
N SER A 27 -8.59 -20.70 4.64
CA SER A 27 -7.96 -19.94 3.55
C SER A 27 -6.53 -20.38 3.20
N CYS A 28 -6.37 -20.99 2.03
CA CYS A 28 -5.08 -21.29 1.44
C CYS A 28 -5.26 -21.51 -0.07
N VAL A 29 -4.62 -20.66 -0.88
CA VAL A 29 -4.73 -20.72 -2.35
C VAL A 29 -3.34 -20.74 -2.96
N GLU A 30 -3.09 -21.72 -3.83
CA GLU A 30 -1.87 -21.82 -4.62
C GLU A 30 -2.08 -21.11 -5.97
N VAL A 31 -1.14 -20.26 -6.35
CA VAL A 31 -1.05 -19.63 -7.66
C VAL A 31 0.30 -19.98 -8.29
N ARG A 32 0.28 -20.42 -9.55
CA ARG A 32 1.47 -20.67 -10.36
C ARG A 32 1.44 -19.87 -11.66
N SER A 33 2.52 -19.13 -11.93
CA SER A 33 2.74 -18.48 -13.22
C SER A 33 3.24 -19.46 -14.28
N GLY A 34 3.18 -19.05 -15.55
CA GLY A 34 3.80 -19.76 -16.66
C GLY A 34 5.33 -19.84 -16.54
N GLY A 35 5.97 -18.87 -15.86
CA GLY A 35 7.38 -18.89 -15.51
C GLY A 35 7.75 -19.86 -14.37
N GLY A 36 6.75 -20.47 -13.71
CA GLY A 36 6.95 -21.45 -12.64
C GLY A 36 6.98 -20.87 -11.23
N THR A 37 6.79 -19.55 -11.08
CA THR A 37 6.75 -18.88 -9.76
C THR A 37 5.58 -19.40 -8.94
N LEU A 38 5.86 -19.76 -7.69
CA LEU A 38 4.88 -20.26 -6.72
C LEU A 38 4.53 -19.15 -5.74
N VAL A 39 3.26 -18.74 -5.75
CA VAL A 39 2.68 -17.85 -4.75
C VAL A 39 1.60 -18.61 -3.97
N VAL A 40 1.63 -18.47 -2.65
CA VAL A 40 0.61 -18.99 -1.72
C VAL A 40 -0.10 -17.80 -1.10
N LEU A 41 -1.40 -17.67 -1.33
CA LEU A 41 -2.25 -16.63 -0.76
C LEU A 41 -2.91 -17.19 0.51
N ASP A 42 -2.55 -16.59 1.64
CA ASP A 42 -2.84 -17.08 2.99
C ASP A 42 -2.36 -18.51 3.29
N CYS A 43 -2.18 -18.80 4.57
CA CYS A 43 -1.60 -20.05 5.06
C CYS A 43 -2.43 -20.60 6.23
N GLY A 44 -3.75 -20.68 6.01
CA GLY A 44 -4.70 -21.39 6.86
C GLY A 44 -4.51 -22.90 6.84
N THR A 45 -5.44 -23.66 7.43
CA THR A 45 -5.26 -25.13 7.60
C THR A 45 -5.10 -25.88 6.27
N GLY A 46 -5.58 -25.33 5.15
CA GLY A 46 -5.35 -25.88 3.81
C GLY A 46 -3.87 -26.01 3.45
N ALA A 47 -2.99 -25.21 4.08
CA ALA A 47 -1.55 -25.27 3.87
C ALA A 47 -0.95 -26.64 4.19
N HIS A 48 -1.53 -27.41 5.11
CA HIS A 48 -1.07 -28.77 5.38
C HIS A 48 -1.15 -29.66 4.12
N GLY A 49 -2.28 -29.61 3.41
CA GLY A 49 -2.47 -30.35 2.15
C GLY A 49 -1.53 -29.87 1.04
N LEU A 50 -1.39 -28.54 0.89
CA LEU A 50 -0.47 -27.94 -0.06
C LEU A 50 0.97 -28.37 0.21
N GLY A 51 1.43 -28.27 1.46
CA GLY A 51 2.79 -28.61 1.87
C GLY A 51 3.13 -30.07 1.52
N HIS A 52 2.20 -30.99 1.78
CA HIS A 52 2.38 -32.39 1.44
C HIS A 52 2.49 -32.62 -0.08
N ALA A 53 1.67 -31.93 -0.87
CA ALA A 53 1.72 -32.01 -2.32
C ALA A 53 3.02 -31.43 -2.90
N LEU A 54 3.51 -30.31 -2.36
CA LEU A 54 4.79 -29.70 -2.77
C LEU A 54 5.98 -30.62 -2.48
N VAL A 55 5.97 -31.30 -1.32
CA VAL A 55 7.03 -32.25 -0.97
C VAL A 55 6.99 -33.49 -1.84
N THR A 56 5.79 -33.97 -2.17
CA THR A 56 5.60 -35.13 -3.05
C THR A 56 5.98 -34.83 -4.52
N ALA A 57 5.78 -33.60 -4.98
CA ALA A 57 6.03 -33.21 -6.36
C ALA A 57 7.52 -33.20 -6.75
N GLY A 58 8.44 -33.05 -5.79
CA GLY A 58 9.87 -33.08 -6.05
C GLY A 58 10.73 -32.82 -4.81
N PRO A 59 12.03 -33.16 -4.85
CA PRO A 59 12.96 -32.92 -3.75
C PRO A 59 13.27 -31.42 -3.56
N ALA A 60 13.81 -31.08 -2.39
CA ALA A 60 14.37 -29.76 -2.08
C ALA A 60 15.62 -29.44 -2.96
N PRO A 61 16.03 -28.17 -3.13
CA PRO A 61 15.42 -26.97 -2.55
C PRO A 61 14.19 -26.48 -3.33
N ARG A 62 13.16 -26.07 -2.60
CA ARG A 62 11.96 -25.41 -3.13
C ARG A 62 12.03 -23.92 -2.83
N ARG A 63 11.51 -23.11 -3.74
CA ARG A 63 11.35 -21.67 -3.56
C ARG A 63 9.88 -21.31 -3.68
N GLY A 64 9.38 -20.48 -2.78
CA GLY A 64 8.00 -20.02 -2.80
C GLY A 64 7.79 -18.68 -2.08
N HIS A 65 6.69 -18.03 -2.41
CA HIS A 65 6.29 -16.74 -1.87
C HIS A 65 4.95 -16.89 -1.17
N LEU A 66 4.82 -16.39 0.05
CA LEU A 66 3.62 -16.52 0.85
C LEU A 66 3.10 -15.12 1.17
N LEU A 67 1.91 -14.78 0.66
CA LEU A 67 1.28 -13.47 0.80
C LEU A 67 0.10 -13.62 1.77
N ILE A 68 0.29 -13.13 3.00
CA ILE A 68 -0.70 -13.14 4.07
C ILE A 68 -1.55 -11.88 3.95
N THR A 69 -2.86 -12.00 3.88
CA THR A 69 -3.78 -10.86 3.84
C THR A 69 -3.83 -10.15 5.18
N HIS A 70 -3.92 -10.91 6.27
CA HIS A 70 -3.85 -10.46 7.66
C HIS A 70 -3.61 -11.65 8.60
N THR A 71 -3.42 -11.39 9.89
CA THR A 71 -2.91 -12.39 10.85
C THR A 71 -3.99 -13.02 11.74
N HIS A 72 -5.26 -13.01 11.34
CA HIS A 72 -6.25 -13.85 12.01
C HIS A 72 -5.93 -15.33 11.81
N TRP A 73 -6.31 -16.17 12.78
CA TRP A 73 -5.85 -17.56 12.86
C TRP A 73 -6.17 -18.38 11.63
N ASP A 74 -7.37 -18.25 11.06
CA ASP A 74 -7.79 -18.95 9.86
C ASP A 74 -6.91 -18.66 8.63
N HIS A 75 -6.10 -17.59 8.63
CA HIS A 75 -5.15 -17.25 7.57
C HIS A 75 -3.70 -17.65 7.88
N ILE A 76 -3.37 -18.03 9.13
CA ILE A 76 -1.98 -18.33 9.54
C ILE A 76 -1.80 -19.66 10.30
N GLN A 77 -2.89 -20.33 10.67
CA GLN A 77 -2.90 -21.55 11.49
C GLN A 77 -2.22 -22.75 10.80
N GLY A 78 -2.08 -22.70 9.47
CA GLY A 78 -1.37 -23.72 8.71
C GLY A 78 0.15 -23.60 8.77
N ILE A 79 0.71 -22.45 9.15
CA ILE A 79 2.17 -22.20 9.16
C ILE A 79 2.94 -23.24 9.99
N PRO A 80 2.53 -23.58 11.23
CA PRO A 80 3.22 -24.61 12.01
C PRO A 80 3.16 -26.02 11.38
N PHE A 81 2.29 -26.23 10.39
CA PHE A 81 2.09 -27.51 9.69
C PHE A 81 2.47 -27.44 8.21
N PHE A 82 3.06 -26.32 7.75
CA PHE A 82 3.48 -26.15 6.38
C PHE A 82 4.88 -26.75 6.18
N GLN A 83 4.91 -28.04 5.84
CA GLN A 83 6.13 -28.86 5.75
C GLN A 83 7.32 -28.20 5.01
N PRO A 84 7.15 -27.43 3.91
CA PRO A 84 8.27 -26.75 3.26
C PRO A 84 9.09 -25.81 4.17
N LEU A 85 8.50 -25.24 5.22
CA LEU A 85 9.24 -24.38 6.16
C LEU A 85 10.21 -25.17 7.06
N PHE A 86 10.00 -26.48 7.21
CA PHE A 86 10.84 -27.36 8.01
C PHE A 86 12.00 -27.97 7.20
N ALA A 87 11.95 -27.88 5.87
CA ALA A 87 12.92 -28.51 4.99
C ALA A 87 14.20 -27.67 4.86
N ALA A 88 15.34 -28.25 5.21
CA ALA A 88 16.63 -27.61 5.04
C ALA A 88 16.91 -27.29 3.57
N GLY A 89 17.27 -26.03 3.30
CA GLY A 89 17.58 -25.54 1.96
C GLY A 89 16.38 -25.00 1.16
N ASP A 90 15.15 -25.19 1.63
CA ASP A 90 14.00 -24.48 1.05
C ASP A 90 14.10 -22.98 1.38
N GLU A 91 13.65 -22.14 0.45
CA GLU A 91 13.66 -20.67 0.57
C GLU A 91 12.24 -20.11 0.46
N TRP A 92 11.84 -19.32 1.45
CA TRP A 92 10.50 -18.74 1.51
C TRP A 92 10.54 -17.25 1.82
N ASP A 93 9.85 -16.48 0.99
CA ASP A 93 9.60 -15.06 1.21
C ASP A 93 8.16 -14.90 1.73
N ILE A 94 8.00 -14.37 2.94
CA ILE A 94 6.69 -14.14 3.59
C ILE A 94 6.40 -12.65 3.55
N TYR A 95 5.27 -12.30 2.94
CA TYR A 95 4.77 -10.95 2.78
C TYR A 95 3.48 -10.78 3.58
N ALA A 96 3.35 -9.70 4.34
CA ALA A 96 2.16 -9.43 5.16
C ALA A 96 1.98 -7.92 5.39
N PRO A 97 0.77 -7.44 5.73
CA PRO A 97 0.57 -6.07 6.13
C PRO A 97 1.54 -5.68 7.26
N GLY A 98 2.34 -4.66 7.00
CA GLY A 98 3.25 -4.08 7.95
C GLY A 98 2.76 -2.73 8.47
N GLY A 99 3.55 -2.13 9.35
CA GLY A 99 3.53 -0.68 9.50
C GLY A 99 3.30 -0.16 10.90
N LEU A 100 2.75 -0.91 11.86
CA LEU A 100 2.54 -0.41 13.23
C LEU A 100 2.37 -1.62 14.21
N GLY A 101 3.13 -1.67 15.31
CA GLY A 101 3.04 -2.73 16.32
C GLY A 101 4.15 -3.79 16.24
N GLN A 102 3.81 -5.06 16.49
CA GLN A 102 4.74 -6.20 16.38
C GLN A 102 5.05 -6.49 14.92
N SER A 103 6.28 -6.91 14.64
CA SER A 103 6.67 -7.37 13.31
C SER A 103 5.90 -8.62 12.91
N ILE A 104 5.77 -8.87 11.60
CA ILE A 104 5.17 -10.12 11.12
C ILE A 104 5.91 -11.35 11.69
N ARG A 105 7.25 -11.28 11.80
CA ARG A 105 8.07 -12.35 12.39
C ARG A 105 7.67 -12.62 13.84
N GLU A 106 7.49 -11.59 14.65
CA GLU A 106 7.08 -11.73 16.05
C GLU A 106 5.66 -12.29 16.18
N THR A 107 4.75 -11.84 15.32
CA THR A 107 3.37 -12.33 15.28
C THR A 107 3.33 -13.83 14.97
N LEU A 108 4.08 -14.27 13.96
CA LEU A 108 4.19 -15.69 13.59
C LEU A 108 4.92 -16.51 14.66
N ALA A 109 5.93 -15.95 15.32
CA ALA A 109 6.60 -16.61 16.43
C ALA A 109 5.67 -16.82 17.63
N GLY A 110 4.71 -15.92 17.85
CA GLY A 110 3.72 -16.00 18.93
C GLY A 110 2.89 -17.28 18.93
N GLN A 111 2.38 -17.70 17.76
CA GLN A 111 1.63 -18.97 17.63
C GLN A 111 2.52 -20.22 17.73
N MET A 112 3.84 -20.06 17.61
CA MET A 112 4.83 -21.14 17.71
C MET A 112 5.59 -21.11 19.06
N GLN A 113 5.05 -20.43 20.07
CA GLN A 113 5.59 -20.51 21.43
C GLN A 113 5.43 -21.94 21.96
N TYR A 114 6.40 -22.39 22.77
CA TYR A 114 6.46 -23.76 23.31
C TYR A 114 5.15 -24.23 23.99
N SER A 115 4.41 -23.30 24.60
CA SER A 115 3.11 -23.58 25.22
C SER A 115 2.03 -24.05 24.24
N TYR A 116 2.14 -23.69 22.96
CA TYR A 116 1.17 -23.99 21.91
C TYR A 116 1.72 -24.96 20.87
N PHE A 117 3.03 -24.92 20.61
CA PHE A 117 3.67 -25.70 19.56
C PHE A 117 5.11 -26.10 19.92
N PRO A 118 5.56 -27.34 19.63
CA PRO A 118 6.84 -27.85 20.13
C PRO A 118 8.09 -27.34 19.40
N VAL A 119 7.93 -26.68 18.25
CA VAL A 119 9.03 -26.16 17.42
C VAL A 119 8.92 -24.65 17.35
N ARG A 120 10.00 -23.92 17.64
CA ARG A 120 9.97 -22.45 17.56
C ARG A 120 10.22 -22.03 16.11
N LEU A 121 9.79 -20.81 15.76
CA LEU A 121 10.04 -20.24 14.43
C LEU A 121 11.52 -20.22 14.05
N GLU A 122 12.42 -20.07 15.04
CA GLU A 122 13.88 -20.09 14.85
C GLU A 122 14.48 -21.48 14.65
N ASP A 123 13.73 -22.54 14.96
CA ASP A 123 14.15 -23.94 14.80
C ASP A 123 13.74 -24.50 13.40
N LEU A 124 13.11 -23.68 12.56
CA LEU A 124 12.70 -24.05 11.20
C LEU A 124 13.92 -24.22 10.28
N GLY A 125 13.84 -25.20 9.37
CA GLY A 125 14.94 -25.57 8.48
C GLY A 125 15.08 -24.71 7.23
N ALA A 126 13.99 -24.06 6.79
CA ALA A 126 13.99 -23.20 5.62
C ALA A 126 14.64 -21.83 5.89
N THR A 127 15.17 -21.21 4.85
CA THR A 127 15.54 -19.79 4.89
C THR A 127 14.28 -18.95 4.69
N ILE A 128 13.84 -18.24 5.73
CA ILE A 128 12.63 -17.42 5.69
C ILE A 128 12.99 -15.94 5.72
N ARG A 129 12.50 -15.19 4.73
CA ARG A 129 12.65 -13.73 4.64
C ARG A 129 11.28 -13.09 4.85
N TYR A 130 11.23 -12.01 5.61
CA TYR A 130 9.97 -11.36 5.98
C TYR A 130 9.89 -9.98 5.35
N HIS A 131 8.76 -9.67 4.74
CA HIS A 131 8.50 -8.46 3.99
C HIS A 131 7.20 -7.83 4.49
N GLU A 132 7.33 -6.64 5.05
CA GLU A 132 6.21 -5.87 5.57
C GLU A 132 5.67 -4.94 4.50
N LEU A 133 4.36 -5.04 4.26
CA LEU A 133 3.69 -4.43 3.12
C LEU A 133 2.71 -3.33 3.53
N VAL A 134 2.68 -2.28 2.72
CA VAL A 134 1.62 -1.28 2.67
C VAL A 134 0.92 -1.34 1.31
N GLU A 135 -0.05 -0.47 1.04
CA GLU A 135 -0.60 -0.32 -0.33
C GLU A 135 0.49 0.14 -1.30
N GLY A 136 0.52 -0.45 -2.48
CA GLY A 136 1.55 -0.18 -3.47
C GLY A 136 1.69 -1.30 -4.49
N VAL A 137 2.85 -1.33 -5.16
CA VAL A 137 3.18 -2.28 -6.22
C VAL A 137 4.59 -2.81 -5.99
N PHE A 138 4.79 -4.10 -6.25
CA PHE A 138 6.09 -4.74 -6.21
C PHE A 138 6.13 -5.96 -7.13
N GLY A 139 7.34 -6.42 -7.48
CA GLY A 139 7.52 -7.61 -8.31
C GLY A 139 7.91 -8.84 -7.48
N ILE A 140 7.37 -10.00 -7.86
CA ILE A 140 7.78 -11.32 -7.38
C ILE A 140 8.16 -12.15 -8.60
N ASP A 141 9.47 -12.31 -8.84
CA ASP A 141 9.99 -13.01 -10.02
C ASP A 141 9.34 -12.51 -11.33
N ASP A 142 8.43 -13.26 -11.96
CA ASP A 142 7.69 -12.88 -13.18
C ASP A 142 6.27 -12.31 -12.94
N ILE A 143 5.88 -12.12 -11.68
CA ILE A 143 4.54 -11.64 -11.29
C ILE A 143 4.63 -10.19 -10.79
N LEU A 144 3.81 -9.30 -11.36
CA LEU A 144 3.57 -7.98 -10.79
C LEU A 144 2.47 -8.09 -9.73
N VAL A 145 2.73 -7.59 -8.52
CA VAL A 145 1.79 -7.63 -7.40
C VAL A 145 1.40 -6.21 -7.01
N THR A 146 0.11 -5.92 -7.03
CA THR A 146 -0.47 -4.69 -6.49
C THR A 146 -1.21 -5.01 -5.18
N THR A 147 -0.94 -4.24 -4.14
CA THR A 147 -1.51 -4.40 -2.79
C THR A 147 -2.47 -3.28 -2.47
N ARG A 148 -3.52 -3.60 -1.72
CA ARG A 148 -4.46 -2.59 -1.24
C ARG A 148 -5.09 -2.97 0.09
N TYR A 149 -5.28 -2.03 0.99
CA TYR A 149 -6.03 -2.24 2.22
C TYR A 149 -7.51 -2.49 1.95
N LEU A 150 -8.02 -3.54 2.60
CA LEU A 150 -9.43 -3.92 2.63
C LEU A 150 -10.12 -3.36 3.88
N ASN A 151 -11.44 -3.53 3.96
CA ASN A 151 -12.24 -3.05 5.06
C ASN A 151 -12.48 -4.18 6.07
N HIS A 152 -11.61 -4.28 7.05
CA HIS A 152 -11.64 -5.36 8.04
C HIS A 152 -11.26 -4.82 9.43
N PRO A 153 -11.69 -5.48 10.53
CA PRO A 153 -11.29 -5.10 11.89
C PRO A 153 -9.78 -5.16 12.16
N ALA A 154 -9.05 -5.99 11.41
CA ALA A 154 -7.58 -5.99 11.39
C ALA A 154 -7.06 -5.26 10.14
N LEU A 155 -5.79 -4.86 10.16
CA LEU A 155 -5.16 -4.32 8.96
C LEU A 155 -5.00 -5.45 7.93
N THR A 156 -5.79 -5.39 6.87
CA THR A 156 -5.89 -6.45 5.86
C THR A 156 -5.52 -5.94 4.48
N LEU A 157 -4.70 -6.67 3.74
CA LEU A 157 -4.37 -6.40 2.34
C LEU A 157 -5.07 -7.38 1.39
N GLY A 158 -5.57 -6.87 0.28
CA GLY A 158 -5.89 -7.63 -0.91
C GLY A 158 -4.73 -7.58 -1.90
N TYR A 159 -4.63 -8.62 -2.73
CA TYR A 159 -3.54 -8.80 -3.69
C TYR A 159 -4.08 -8.94 -5.11
N ARG A 160 -3.57 -8.12 -6.03
CA ARG A 160 -3.76 -8.28 -7.48
C ARG A 160 -2.46 -8.77 -8.09
N LEU A 161 -2.50 -9.93 -8.73
CA LEU A 161 -1.36 -10.60 -9.35
C LEU A 161 -1.53 -10.56 -10.86
N GLU A 162 -0.54 -10.03 -11.57
CA GLU A 162 -0.54 -9.90 -13.02
C GLU A 162 0.69 -10.58 -13.63
N ALA A 163 0.44 -11.60 -14.45
CA ALA A 163 1.45 -12.38 -15.16
C ALA A 163 0.78 -13.15 -16.32
N ASP A 164 1.54 -13.63 -17.30
CA ASP A 164 1.02 -14.40 -18.45
C ASP A 164 -0.12 -13.73 -19.23
N GLY A 165 -0.22 -12.39 -19.17
CA GLY A 165 -1.33 -11.64 -19.78
C GLY A 165 -2.69 -11.87 -19.11
N VAL A 166 -2.70 -12.31 -17.84
CA VAL A 166 -3.90 -12.48 -17.01
C VAL A 166 -3.78 -11.75 -15.68
N ALA A 167 -4.91 -11.39 -15.09
CA ALA A 167 -5.00 -10.73 -13.78
C ALA A 167 -5.86 -11.54 -12.80
N ILE A 168 -5.30 -11.84 -11.62
CA ILE A 168 -6.01 -12.48 -10.49
C ILE A 168 -6.12 -11.47 -9.36
N VAL A 169 -7.28 -11.34 -8.74
CA VAL A 169 -7.44 -10.55 -7.51
C VAL A 169 -7.89 -11.46 -6.37
N TYR A 170 -7.19 -11.40 -5.24
CA TYR A 170 -7.53 -12.04 -3.98
C TYR A 170 -7.88 -10.96 -2.96
N ALA A 171 -9.17 -10.86 -2.65
CA ALA A 171 -9.74 -9.87 -1.74
C ALA A 171 -10.72 -10.55 -0.78
N THR A 172 -10.17 -11.34 0.15
CA THR A 172 -10.95 -11.94 1.24
C THR A 172 -11.04 -11.00 2.43
N ASP A 173 -12.05 -11.18 3.27
CA ASP A 173 -12.22 -10.46 4.54
C ASP A 173 -12.39 -8.96 4.31
N HIS A 174 -13.29 -8.61 3.40
CA HIS A 174 -13.65 -7.23 3.08
C HIS A 174 -15.12 -6.97 3.39
N GLU A 175 -15.43 -6.00 4.23
CA GLU A 175 -16.79 -5.52 4.45
C GLU A 175 -17.13 -4.35 3.52
N PRO A 176 -18.35 -4.27 2.94
CA PRO A 176 -18.74 -3.11 2.16
C PRO A 176 -18.66 -1.83 2.99
N HIS A 177 -18.20 -0.72 2.41
CA HIS A 177 -18.16 0.55 3.13
C HIS A 177 -19.57 1.14 3.30
N ALA A 178 -20.40 1.03 2.26
CA ALA A 178 -21.80 1.42 2.30
C ALA A 178 -22.70 0.27 2.80
N ARG A 179 -23.44 0.52 3.89
CA ARG A 179 -24.31 -0.50 4.53
C ARG A 179 -25.49 -0.94 3.67
N ASP A 180 -26.03 -0.06 2.85
CA ASP A 180 -27.13 -0.40 1.96
C ASP A 180 -26.69 -1.34 0.84
N LEU A 181 -25.44 -1.20 0.35
CA LEU A 181 -24.86 -2.16 -0.59
C LEU A 181 -24.71 -3.54 0.05
N ALA A 182 -24.26 -3.61 1.31
CA ALA A 182 -24.23 -4.85 2.08
C ALA A 182 -25.65 -5.43 2.32
N ALA A 183 -26.67 -4.58 2.41
CA ALA A 183 -28.07 -5.00 2.47
C ALA A 183 -28.67 -5.39 1.09
N GLY A 184 -27.85 -5.45 0.04
CA GLY A 184 -28.24 -5.90 -1.30
C GLY A 184 -28.84 -4.81 -2.19
N ALA A 185 -28.72 -3.52 -1.82
CA ALA A 185 -29.14 -2.42 -2.66
C ALA A 185 -28.29 -2.32 -3.93
N GLU A 186 -28.93 -2.26 -5.09
CA GLU A 186 -28.24 -2.00 -6.36
C GLU A 186 -28.11 -0.48 -6.56
N ARG A 187 -26.89 -0.03 -6.88
CA ARG A 187 -26.61 1.37 -7.24
C ARG A 187 -26.08 1.43 -8.67
N GLU A 188 -26.48 2.47 -9.40
CA GLU A 188 -25.90 2.76 -10.73
C GLU A 188 -24.43 3.18 -10.63
N HIS A 189 -24.07 3.88 -9.55
CA HIS A 189 -22.71 4.38 -9.32
C HIS A 189 -22.27 4.05 -7.88
N LEU A 190 -21.12 3.39 -7.78
CA LEU A 190 -20.41 3.24 -6.52
C LEU A 190 -19.69 4.55 -6.19
N GLY A 191 -19.60 4.89 -4.90
CA GLY A 191 -18.87 6.07 -4.43
C GLY A 191 -17.82 5.71 -3.40
N GLY A 192 -16.89 6.63 -3.13
CA GLY A 192 -15.92 6.52 -2.05
C GLY A 192 -15.06 5.24 -2.14
N GLU A 193 -14.84 4.59 -1.00
CA GLU A 193 -13.95 3.44 -0.91
C GLU A 193 -14.53 2.17 -1.59
N ASP A 194 -15.85 2.05 -1.77
CA ASP A 194 -16.45 0.98 -2.57
C ASP A 194 -16.16 1.16 -4.07
N GLN A 195 -16.15 2.40 -4.57
CA GLN A 195 -15.72 2.68 -5.95
C GLN A 195 -14.24 2.36 -6.12
N ARG A 196 -13.42 2.73 -5.13
CA ARG A 196 -12.02 2.33 -5.11
C ARG A 196 -11.94 0.80 -5.13
N HIS A 197 -12.79 0.08 -4.37
CA HIS A 197 -12.89 -1.39 -4.34
C HIS A 197 -13.08 -1.97 -5.72
N ALA A 198 -14.12 -1.51 -6.40
CA ALA A 198 -14.37 -1.84 -7.80
C ALA A 198 -13.15 -1.59 -8.71
N ALA A 199 -12.48 -0.44 -8.59
CA ALA A 199 -11.31 -0.11 -9.40
C ALA A 199 -10.13 -1.10 -9.21
N PHE A 200 -9.96 -1.67 -8.02
CA PHE A 200 -8.95 -2.70 -7.76
C PHE A 200 -9.29 -4.05 -8.39
N LEU A 201 -10.60 -4.37 -8.45
CA LEU A 201 -11.12 -5.58 -9.11
C LEU A 201 -11.15 -5.45 -10.64
N ALA A 202 -11.08 -4.23 -11.16
CA ALA A 202 -11.38 -3.91 -12.55
C ALA A 202 -10.64 -4.79 -13.57
N GLY A 203 -11.40 -5.36 -14.50
CA GLY A 203 -10.90 -6.15 -15.62
C GLY A 203 -10.19 -7.46 -15.26
N ALA A 204 -10.30 -7.94 -14.02
CA ALA A 204 -9.66 -9.17 -13.59
C ALA A 204 -10.25 -10.42 -14.28
N ASP A 205 -9.38 -11.37 -14.64
CA ASP A 205 -9.77 -12.67 -15.21
C ASP A 205 -10.38 -13.59 -14.17
N LEU A 206 -9.95 -13.44 -12.92
CA LEU A 206 -10.47 -14.13 -11.75
C LEU A 206 -10.41 -13.21 -10.53
N VAL A 207 -11.55 -12.98 -9.89
CA VAL A 207 -11.64 -12.43 -8.55
C VAL A 207 -12.00 -13.54 -7.58
N ILE A 208 -11.22 -13.68 -6.52
CA ILE A 208 -11.48 -14.54 -5.36
C ILE A 208 -11.83 -13.59 -4.22
N HIS A 209 -13.08 -13.60 -3.80
CA HIS A 209 -13.60 -12.65 -2.82
C HIS A 209 -14.44 -13.36 -1.77
N ASP A 210 -14.32 -12.92 -0.52
CA ASP A 210 -15.17 -13.47 0.53
C ASP A 210 -16.64 -13.16 0.25
N ALA A 211 -17.51 -14.16 0.43
CA ALA A 211 -18.95 -14.01 0.35
C ALA A 211 -19.57 -14.73 1.54
N GLN A 212 -19.04 -14.44 2.73
CA GLN A 212 -19.32 -15.20 3.93
C GLN A 212 -20.78 -15.10 4.34
N TYR A 213 -21.45 -13.98 4.04
CA TYR A 213 -22.83 -13.74 4.45
C TYR A 213 -23.77 -13.52 3.25
N THR A 214 -25.06 -13.54 3.52
CA THR A 214 -26.11 -12.97 2.66
C THR A 214 -26.54 -11.61 3.19
N ALA A 215 -27.17 -10.80 2.34
CA ALA A 215 -27.78 -9.53 2.74
C ALA A 215 -28.76 -9.68 3.93
N SER A 216 -29.43 -10.82 4.03
CA SER A 216 -30.35 -11.12 5.15
C SER A 216 -29.64 -11.42 6.47
N GLU A 217 -28.41 -11.94 6.42
CA GLU A 217 -27.59 -12.27 7.60
C GLU A 217 -26.79 -11.05 8.08
N TYR A 218 -26.44 -10.15 7.16
CA TYR A 218 -25.54 -9.02 7.40
C TYR A 218 -25.91 -8.10 8.57
N PRO A 219 -27.19 -7.76 8.86
CA PRO A 219 -27.52 -6.88 9.98
C PRO A 219 -26.98 -7.36 11.34
N ALA A 220 -26.82 -8.68 11.52
CA ALA A 220 -26.26 -9.27 12.75
C ALA A 220 -24.72 -9.41 12.70
N LYS A 221 -24.08 -9.00 11.61
CA LYS A 221 -22.66 -9.20 11.28
C LYS A 221 -21.92 -7.92 10.94
N VAL A 222 -22.57 -6.76 11.08
CA VAL A 222 -21.94 -5.46 10.86
C VAL A 222 -20.67 -5.31 11.70
N GLY A 223 -19.58 -4.89 11.06
CA GLY A 223 -18.27 -4.71 11.68
C GLY A 223 -17.49 -6.00 11.88
N TRP A 224 -17.96 -7.15 11.37
CA TRP A 224 -17.20 -8.41 11.40
C TRP A 224 -16.20 -8.49 10.25
N GLY A 225 -16.22 -7.55 9.31
CA GLY A 225 -15.19 -7.47 8.27
C GLY A 225 -15.39 -8.41 7.09
N HIS A 226 -16.65 -8.77 6.77
CA HIS A 226 -16.95 -9.69 5.68
C HIS A 226 -18.09 -9.18 4.79
N SER A 227 -18.05 -9.65 3.55
CA SER A 227 -18.97 -9.30 2.48
C SER A 227 -20.17 -10.22 2.38
N THR A 228 -21.24 -9.64 1.85
CA THR A 228 -22.41 -10.38 1.41
C THR A 228 -22.27 -10.84 -0.03
N MET A 229 -22.80 -12.01 -0.36
CA MET A 229 -22.86 -12.50 -1.75
C MET A 229 -23.42 -11.45 -2.72
N GLU A 230 -24.47 -10.73 -2.33
CA GLU A 230 -25.12 -9.71 -3.16
C GLU A 230 -24.15 -8.59 -3.55
N TYR A 231 -23.50 -7.96 -2.57
CA TYR A 231 -22.48 -6.94 -2.79
C TYR A 231 -21.37 -7.42 -3.72
N VAL A 232 -20.81 -8.61 -3.47
CA VAL A 232 -19.65 -9.12 -4.20
C VAL A 232 -19.97 -9.36 -5.67
N VAL A 233 -21.16 -9.90 -5.93
CA VAL A 233 -21.67 -10.11 -7.27
C VAL A 233 -21.82 -8.77 -8.00
N ASP A 234 -22.38 -7.76 -7.34
CA ASP A 234 -22.64 -6.46 -7.97
C ASP A 234 -21.36 -5.68 -8.23
N VAL A 235 -20.43 -5.67 -7.27
CA VAL A 235 -19.13 -4.98 -7.44
C VAL A 235 -18.30 -5.67 -8.51
N ALA A 236 -18.29 -7.01 -8.59
CA ALA A 236 -17.61 -7.73 -9.65
C ALA A 236 -18.22 -7.43 -11.03
N ARG A 237 -19.56 -7.34 -11.12
CA ARG A 237 -20.27 -6.94 -12.34
C ARG A 237 -19.90 -5.52 -12.76
N ALA A 238 -19.91 -4.57 -11.82
CA ALA A 238 -19.57 -3.17 -12.08
C ALA A 238 -18.09 -2.96 -12.46
N SER A 239 -17.24 -3.98 -12.24
CA SER A 239 -15.80 -3.94 -12.47
C SER A 239 -15.36 -4.76 -13.69
N ASP A 240 -16.28 -5.19 -14.55
CA ASP A 240 -15.99 -6.01 -15.74
C ASP A 240 -15.14 -7.27 -15.44
N VAL A 241 -15.38 -7.89 -14.28
CA VAL A 241 -14.72 -9.14 -13.89
C VAL A 241 -15.22 -10.29 -14.77
N ARG A 242 -14.32 -11.17 -15.20
CA ARG A 242 -14.68 -12.33 -16.04
C ARG A 242 -15.23 -13.50 -15.22
N ARG A 243 -14.54 -13.84 -14.13
CA ARG A 243 -14.89 -14.95 -13.23
C ARG A 243 -14.81 -14.52 -11.77
N LEU A 244 -15.82 -14.86 -11.00
CA LEU A 244 -15.90 -14.63 -9.56
C LEU A 244 -15.98 -15.96 -8.81
N ALA A 245 -14.97 -16.22 -7.99
CA ALA A 245 -14.94 -17.30 -7.01
C ALA A 245 -15.42 -16.76 -5.65
N LEU A 246 -16.62 -17.17 -5.24
CA LEU A 246 -17.11 -16.95 -3.87
C LEU A 246 -16.25 -17.77 -2.91
N PHE A 247 -15.68 -17.12 -1.91
CA PHE A 247 -14.68 -17.67 -1.00
C PHE A 247 -15.03 -17.37 0.47
N HIS A 248 -14.21 -17.85 1.40
CA HIS A 248 -14.37 -17.62 2.85
C HIS A 248 -15.72 -18.10 3.39
N HIS A 249 -16.12 -19.33 3.03
CA HIS A 249 -17.46 -19.84 3.33
C HIS A 249 -17.70 -19.88 4.84
N ASP A 250 -18.89 -19.44 5.29
CA ASP A 250 -19.24 -19.39 6.71
C ASP A 250 -19.14 -20.78 7.36
N PRO A 251 -18.52 -20.94 8.55
CA PRO A 251 -18.40 -22.21 9.26
C PRO A 251 -19.70 -23.00 9.47
N LEU A 252 -20.86 -22.35 9.46
CA LEU A 252 -22.16 -22.98 9.67
C LEU A 252 -22.87 -23.35 8.36
N ARG A 253 -22.35 -22.94 7.20
CA ARG A 253 -22.98 -23.20 5.90
C ARG A 253 -22.62 -24.57 5.32
N ASP A 254 -23.55 -25.51 5.33
CA ASP A 254 -23.34 -26.80 4.70
C ASP A 254 -23.31 -26.70 3.15
N ASP A 255 -22.93 -27.79 2.50
CA ASP A 255 -22.77 -27.82 1.04
C ASP A 255 -24.08 -27.53 0.31
N ASP A 256 -25.24 -27.96 0.84
CA ASP A 256 -26.54 -27.72 0.22
C ASP A 256 -26.94 -26.24 0.32
N ALA A 257 -26.60 -25.58 1.43
CA ALA A 257 -26.76 -24.14 1.58
C ALA A 257 -25.79 -23.37 0.66
N MET A 258 -24.58 -23.88 0.46
CA MET A 258 -23.64 -23.33 -0.53
C MET A 258 -24.18 -23.42 -1.95
N ASP A 259 -24.80 -24.54 -2.36
CA ASP A 259 -25.45 -24.64 -3.68
C ASP A 259 -26.52 -23.57 -3.87
N ARG A 260 -27.39 -23.39 -2.86
CA ARG A 260 -28.45 -22.38 -2.89
C ARG A 260 -27.87 -20.96 -3.02
N LEU A 261 -26.76 -20.69 -2.33
CA LEU A 261 -26.06 -19.40 -2.38
C LEU A 261 -25.45 -19.16 -3.77
N VAL A 262 -24.80 -20.15 -4.36
CA VAL A 262 -24.26 -20.08 -5.73
C VAL A 262 -25.37 -19.90 -6.76
N GLU A 263 -26.49 -20.61 -6.60
CA GLU A 263 -27.64 -20.48 -7.50
C GLU A 263 -28.26 -19.08 -7.41
N ALA A 264 -28.36 -18.50 -6.21
CA ALA A 264 -28.80 -17.12 -6.01
C ALA A 264 -27.85 -16.11 -6.68
N ALA A 265 -26.54 -16.29 -6.52
CA ALA A 265 -25.53 -15.45 -7.16
C ALA A 265 -25.63 -15.50 -8.70
N ARG A 266 -25.79 -16.70 -9.26
CA ARG A 266 -25.97 -16.90 -10.72
C ARG A 266 -27.25 -16.26 -11.25
N ARG A 267 -28.36 -16.33 -10.49
CA ARG A 267 -29.60 -15.63 -10.85
C ARG A 267 -29.42 -14.12 -10.87
N ARG A 268 -28.65 -13.56 -9.93
CA ARG A 268 -28.37 -12.12 -9.85
C ARG A 268 -27.60 -11.60 -11.07
N VAL A 269 -26.72 -12.41 -11.66
CA VAL A 269 -25.95 -12.04 -12.87
C VAL A 269 -26.61 -12.43 -14.20
N ALA A 270 -27.77 -13.09 -14.19
CA ALA A 270 -28.38 -13.70 -15.39
C ALA A 270 -28.75 -12.72 -16.53
N ARG A 271 -28.62 -11.40 -16.33
CA ARG A 271 -28.88 -10.35 -17.33
C ARG A 271 -27.63 -9.52 -17.69
N SER A 272 -26.44 -9.93 -17.27
CA SER A 272 -25.18 -9.20 -17.48
C SER A 272 -24.55 -9.56 -18.83
N LEU A 273 -24.02 -8.58 -19.57
CA LEU A 273 -23.24 -8.78 -20.80
C LEU A 273 -21.97 -7.91 -20.75
N PRO A 274 -20.75 -8.48 -20.94
CA PRO A 274 -20.45 -9.92 -21.02
C PRO A 274 -20.84 -10.66 -19.72
N ALA A 275 -21.09 -11.96 -19.82
CA ALA A 275 -21.58 -12.75 -18.69
C ALA A 275 -20.44 -13.00 -17.68
N LEU A 276 -20.54 -12.41 -16.49
CA LEU A 276 -19.73 -12.77 -15.32
C LEU A 276 -20.01 -14.22 -14.93
N GLU A 277 -19.00 -15.08 -14.95
CA GLU A 277 -19.11 -16.44 -14.43
C GLU A 277 -18.97 -16.43 -12.91
N VAL A 278 -19.94 -17.02 -12.20
CA VAL A 278 -19.91 -17.11 -10.72
C VAL A 278 -19.93 -18.55 -10.26
N PHE A 279 -19.02 -18.90 -9.34
CA PHE A 279 -18.95 -20.20 -8.68
C PHE A 279 -18.46 -20.06 -7.23
N ALA A 280 -18.72 -21.05 -6.38
CA ALA A 280 -18.08 -21.13 -5.06
C ALA A 280 -16.78 -21.93 -5.17
N ALA A 281 -15.71 -21.41 -4.58
CA ALA A 281 -14.44 -22.10 -4.49
C ALA A 281 -14.60 -23.40 -3.68
N ALA A 282 -13.98 -24.47 -4.16
CA ALA A 282 -13.98 -25.77 -3.49
C ALA A 282 -12.55 -26.30 -3.30
N GLU A 283 -12.28 -26.96 -2.17
CA GLU A 283 -11.00 -27.66 -1.97
C GLU A 283 -10.66 -28.61 -3.12
N GLY A 284 -9.43 -28.53 -3.62
CA GLY A 284 -8.95 -29.30 -4.75
C GLY A 284 -9.35 -28.75 -6.12
N GLN A 285 -10.26 -27.77 -6.19
CA GLN A 285 -10.63 -27.12 -7.44
C GLN A 285 -9.43 -26.39 -8.05
N VAL A 286 -9.27 -26.52 -9.37
CA VAL A 286 -8.22 -25.88 -10.16
C VAL A 286 -8.87 -24.98 -11.21
N VAL A 287 -8.35 -23.76 -11.36
CA VAL A 287 -8.77 -22.80 -12.38
C VAL A 287 -7.55 -22.44 -13.23
N GLU A 288 -7.64 -22.76 -14.52
CA GLU A 288 -6.63 -22.39 -15.51
C GLU A 288 -7.01 -21.07 -16.19
N LEU A 289 -6.07 -20.12 -16.23
CA LEU A 289 -6.23 -18.79 -16.83
C LEU A 289 -5.24 -18.64 -17.98
N ILE A 290 -5.78 -18.43 -19.19
CA ILE A 290 -5.01 -18.25 -20.42
C ILE A 290 -5.23 -16.81 -20.90
N GLY A 291 -4.16 -16.03 -20.95
CA GLY A 291 -4.20 -14.66 -21.45
C GLY A 291 -4.28 -14.61 -22.97
N VAL A 292 -4.95 -13.59 -23.50
CA VAL A 292 -4.82 -13.20 -24.91
C VAL A 292 -3.71 -12.17 -24.95
N ALA A 293 -2.50 -12.57 -25.34
CA ALA A 293 -1.31 -11.75 -25.22
C ALA A 293 -1.46 -10.36 -25.89
N PRO A 294 -1.29 -9.24 -25.17
CA PRO A 294 -0.44 -8.16 -25.64
C PRO A 294 1.02 -8.55 -25.38
N GLY A 295 1.96 -8.00 -26.15
CA GLY A 295 3.37 -8.35 -26.12
C GLY A 295 3.96 -8.36 -24.71
N ARG A 296 5.01 -9.18 -24.52
CA ARG A 296 5.86 -9.23 -23.33
C ARG A 296 5.85 -7.89 -22.61
N VAL A 297 5.25 -7.85 -21.43
CA VAL A 297 5.73 -6.91 -20.42
C VAL A 297 7.15 -7.36 -20.18
N GLU A 298 8.12 -6.69 -20.80
CA GLU A 298 9.51 -6.87 -20.42
C GLU A 298 9.52 -6.68 -18.90
N SER A 299 10.05 -7.69 -18.19
CA SER A 299 10.40 -7.54 -16.80
C SER A 299 11.43 -6.42 -16.73
N ALA A 300 10.94 -5.18 -16.57
CA ALA A 300 11.77 -4.08 -16.14
C ALA A 300 12.44 -4.58 -14.88
N GLY A 301 13.77 -4.72 -14.95
CA GLY A 301 14.58 -5.38 -13.95
C GLY A 301 14.09 -5.03 -12.55
N ALA A 302 13.72 -6.07 -11.81
CA ALA A 302 13.36 -5.98 -10.41
C ALA A 302 14.37 -5.10 -9.67
N GLN A 303 13.92 -3.99 -9.08
CA GLN A 303 14.56 -3.42 -7.89
C GLN A 303 13.84 -2.26 -7.16
N VAL A 304 12.55 -1.99 -7.42
CA VAL A 304 11.83 -0.98 -6.63
C VAL A 304 10.44 -1.46 -6.22
N SER A 305 10.23 -1.59 -4.91
CA SER A 305 8.97 -1.95 -4.27
C SER A 305 8.42 -0.71 -3.55
N THR A 306 7.20 -0.26 -3.90
CA THR A 306 6.50 0.80 -3.14
C THR A 306 5.70 0.24 -1.98
N ALA A 307 5.36 -1.05 -2.05
CA ALA A 307 4.67 -1.74 -0.97
C ALA A 307 5.61 -2.05 0.21
N MET A 308 6.93 -2.19 0.00
CA MET A 308 7.90 -2.52 1.05
C MET A 308 8.61 -1.27 1.57
N ASN A 309 7.89 -0.45 2.33
CA ASN A 309 8.50 0.66 3.07
C ASN A 309 8.81 0.21 4.51
N ALA A 310 9.98 0.59 5.03
CA ALA A 310 10.23 0.45 6.47
C ALA A 310 9.15 1.23 7.24
N PRO A 311 8.54 0.67 8.31
CA PRO A 311 7.52 1.38 9.07
C PRO A 311 8.07 2.72 9.57
N PRO A 312 7.40 3.84 9.31
CA PRO A 312 7.88 5.12 9.81
C PRO A 312 7.68 5.23 11.34
N THR A 313 8.49 6.06 11.99
CA THR A 313 8.37 6.34 13.44
C THR A 313 7.04 7.03 13.78
N MET A 314 6.25 6.39 14.64
CA MET A 314 4.82 6.70 14.82
C MET A 314 4.53 8.06 15.49
N VAL A 315 5.45 8.55 16.33
CA VAL A 315 5.30 9.77 17.16
C VAL A 315 5.27 11.06 16.33
N GLU A 316 5.65 11.00 15.05
CA GLU A 316 5.74 12.16 14.16
C GLU A 316 4.42 12.47 13.43
N TYR A 317 3.44 11.56 13.44
CA TYR A 317 2.19 11.74 12.69
C TYR A 317 1.04 12.18 13.59
N ALA A 318 0.46 13.32 13.24
CA ALA A 318 -0.65 13.89 13.98
C ALA A 318 -2.01 13.45 13.41
N VAL A 319 -2.92 13.05 14.29
CA VAL A 319 -4.33 12.78 13.97
C VAL A 319 -5.17 13.83 14.69
N VAL A 320 -5.99 14.57 13.95
CA VAL A 320 -7.00 15.46 14.55
C VAL A 320 -8.29 14.68 14.74
N LEU A 321 -8.86 14.75 15.94
CA LEU A 321 -10.16 14.18 16.27
C LEU A 321 -11.09 15.29 16.75
N ALA A 322 -12.23 15.46 16.08
CA ALA A 322 -13.30 16.35 16.53
C ALA A 322 -14.60 15.54 16.70
N SER A 323 -15.11 15.45 17.92
CA SER A 323 -16.35 14.74 18.22
C SER A 323 -17.02 15.36 19.45
N GLY A 324 -18.34 15.54 19.39
CA GLY A 324 -19.15 16.00 20.51
C GLY A 324 -19.61 14.86 21.42
N ASP A 325 -19.50 13.60 20.98
CA ASP A 325 -19.85 12.42 21.74
C ASP A 325 -18.66 11.86 22.57
N PRO A 326 -18.74 11.83 23.92
CA PRO A 326 -17.66 11.32 24.77
C PRO A 326 -17.29 9.86 24.50
N GLN A 327 -18.27 9.00 24.16
CA GLN A 327 -18.01 7.59 23.92
C GLN A 327 -17.22 7.38 22.63
N THR A 328 -17.62 8.07 21.56
CA THR A 328 -16.90 8.09 20.28
C THR A 328 -15.51 8.69 20.44
N THR A 329 -15.39 9.79 21.18
CA THR A 329 -14.10 10.42 21.48
C THR A 329 -13.15 9.45 22.18
N ALA A 330 -13.63 8.73 23.20
CA ALA A 330 -12.83 7.75 23.92
C ALA A 330 -12.37 6.59 23.01
N ALA A 331 -13.29 6.02 22.22
CA ALA A 331 -12.97 4.90 21.33
C ALA A 331 -11.94 5.28 20.25
N LEU A 332 -12.08 6.46 19.64
CA LEU A 332 -11.15 6.96 18.62
C LEU A 332 -9.81 7.41 19.22
N SER A 333 -9.81 7.95 20.44
CA SER A 333 -8.59 8.31 21.15
C SER A 333 -7.77 7.07 21.50
N ASP A 334 -8.42 6.04 22.05
CA ASP A 334 -7.78 4.74 22.35
C ASP A 334 -7.20 4.09 21.09
N ALA A 335 -7.98 4.11 20.00
CA ALA A 335 -7.55 3.60 18.70
C ALA A 335 -6.27 4.29 18.18
N ALA A 336 -6.22 5.63 18.22
CA ALA A 336 -5.07 6.38 17.74
C ALA A 336 -3.85 6.25 18.67
N GLN A 337 -4.06 6.31 19.99
CA GLN A 337 -2.98 6.25 20.98
C GLN A 337 -2.35 4.85 21.09
N SER A 338 -3.13 3.78 20.88
CA SER A 338 -2.62 2.41 20.83
C SER A 338 -1.57 2.18 19.75
N ASP A 339 -1.58 3.00 18.70
CA ASP A 339 -0.59 3.03 17.62
C ASP A 339 0.43 4.16 17.77
N GLY A 340 0.46 4.85 18.91
CA GLY A 340 1.46 5.87 19.23
C GLY A 340 1.36 7.16 18.42
N PHE A 341 0.24 7.42 17.73
CA PHE A 341 0.02 8.65 16.99
C PHE A 341 -0.08 9.87 17.91
N ARG A 342 0.38 11.04 17.44
CA ARG A 342 0.17 12.31 18.13
C ARG A 342 -1.28 12.75 17.98
N LEU A 343 -2.10 12.52 18.99
CA LEU A 343 -3.52 12.87 18.95
C LEU A 343 -3.77 14.34 19.30
N LEU A 344 -4.50 15.05 18.45
CA LEU A 344 -4.97 16.43 18.66
C LEU A 344 -6.51 16.42 18.78
N VAL A 345 -7.03 16.52 20.00
CA VAL A 345 -8.48 16.50 20.25
C VAL A 345 -9.04 17.91 20.17
N ALA A 346 -9.91 18.15 19.19
CA ALA A 346 -10.64 19.39 18.98
C ALA A 346 -12.01 19.33 19.64
N ALA A 347 -12.37 20.37 20.40
CA ALA A 347 -13.68 20.48 21.04
C ALA A 347 -14.82 20.79 20.04
N ASP A 348 -14.50 21.39 18.89
CA ASP A 348 -15.43 21.90 17.90
C ASP A 348 -14.76 22.01 16.51
N GLY A 349 -15.53 22.38 15.48
CA GLY A 349 -15.07 22.50 14.11
C GLY A 349 -14.03 23.61 13.91
N ASP A 350 -14.16 24.74 14.60
CA ASP A 350 -13.17 25.82 14.55
C ASP A 350 -11.83 25.41 15.17
N ALA A 351 -11.84 24.66 16.27
CA ALA A 351 -10.65 24.09 16.88
C ALA A 351 -9.96 23.09 15.93
N ALA A 352 -10.74 22.27 15.22
CA ALA A 352 -10.20 21.37 14.21
C ALA A 352 -9.49 22.14 13.09
N LEU A 353 -10.11 23.20 12.54
CA LEU A 353 -9.49 24.05 11.52
C LEU A 353 -8.23 24.76 12.00
N ARG A 354 -8.17 25.17 13.28
CA ARG A 354 -6.94 25.72 13.86
C ARG A 354 -5.81 24.70 13.84
N PHE A 355 -6.05 23.47 14.30
CA PHE A 355 -5.05 22.40 14.26
C PHE A 355 -4.61 22.05 12.84
N VAL A 356 -5.53 22.07 11.87
CA VAL A 356 -5.20 21.86 10.45
C VAL A 356 -4.16 22.87 9.96
N ARG A 357 -4.34 24.15 10.32
CA ARG A 357 -3.44 25.24 9.91
C ARG A 357 -2.12 25.24 10.66
N SER A 358 -2.12 24.91 11.95
CA SER A 358 -0.90 24.96 12.79
C SER A 358 -0.06 23.70 12.70
N ASP A 359 -0.68 22.52 12.68
CA ASP A 359 0.00 21.24 12.88
C ASP A 359 0.06 20.38 11.61
N ARG A 360 -0.74 20.70 10.58
CA ARG A 360 -0.83 19.93 9.31
C ARG A 360 -0.90 18.41 9.55
N PRO A 361 -1.96 17.92 10.23
CA PRO A 361 -2.10 16.50 10.56
C PRO A 361 -2.11 15.58 9.33
N SER A 362 -1.76 14.32 9.55
CA SER A 362 -1.79 13.26 8.54
C SER A 362 -3.19 12.67 8.33
N LEU A 363 -4.12 12.93 9.25
CA LEU A 363 -5.51 12.48 9.18
C LEU A 363 -6.42 13.38 10.02
N LEU A 364 -7.62 13.66 9.51
CA LEU A 364 -8.72 14.24 10.29
C LEU A 364 -9.83 13.22 10.45
N VAL A 365 -10.33 13.05 11.67
CA VAL A 365 -11.53 12.30 12.00
C VAL A 365 -12.55 13.27 12.60
N LEU A 366 -13.64 13.53 11.89
CA LEU A 366 -14.64 14.54 12.26
C LEU A 366 -16.01 13.88 12.45
N GLU A 367 -16.70 14.19 13.53
CA GLU A 367 -18.11 13.84 13.66
C GLU A 367 -18.97 14.68 12.71
N ARG A 368 -20.00 14.07 12.12
CA ARG A 368 -20.94 14.77 11.23
C ARG A 368 -21.63 15.94 11.95
N GLN A 369 -22.02 15.74 13.19
CA GLN A 369 -22.67 16.76 14.03
C GLN A 369 -21.67 17.24 15.10
N LEU A 370 -20.93 18.32 14.82
CA LEU A 370 -20.09 18.99 15.81
C LEU A 370 -20.89 20.06 16.57
N PRO A 371 -20.43 20.51 17.75
CA PRO A 371 -21.15 21.47 18.57
C PRO A 371 -21.46 22.81 17.87
N ASP A 372 -20.59 23.28 16.98
CA ASP A 372 -20.67 24.62 16.37
C ASP A 372 -21.05 24.61 14.88
N ARG A 373 -20.83 23.50 14.16
CA ARG A 373 -21.13 23.36 12.73
C ARG A 373 -21.20 21.91 12.29
N ASP A 374 -21.51 21.71 11.02
CA ASP A 374 -21.49 20.40 10.41
C ASP A 374 -20.04 19.97 10.03
N GLY A 375 -19.68 18.72 10.28
CA GLY A 375 -18.39 18.14 9.88
C GLY A 375 -18.11 18.18 8.37
N LEU A 376 -19.13 18.16 7.51
CA LEU A 376 -18.94 18.36 6.06
C LEU A 376 -18.54 19.80 5.73
N ASP A 377 -19.03 20.79 6.48
CA ASP A 377 -18.63 22.18 6.30
C ASP A 377 -17.17 22.37 6.71
N VAL A 378 -16.74 21.73 7.79
CA VAL A 378 -15.32 21.66 8.18
C VAL A 378 -14.48 21.02 7.07
N CYS A 379 -14.94 19.88 6.52
CA CYS A 379 -14.25 19.22 5.41
C CYS A 379 -14.10 20.14 4.19
N GLY A 380 -15.18 20.79 3.76
CA GLY A 380 -15.16 21.76 2.67
C GLY A 380 -14.20 22.92 2.93
N ALA A 381 -14.14 23.43 4.16
CA ALA A 381 -13.20 24.47 4.56
C ALA A 381 -11.73 24.00 4.50
N VAL A 382 -11.44 22.77 4.94
CA VAL A 382 -10.10 22.16 4.81
C VAL A 382 -9.69 22.04 3.34
N ARG A 383 -10.61 21.62 2.46
CA ARG A 383 -10.34 21.54 1.02
C ARG A 383 -10.08 22.92 0.41
N ALA A 384 -10.71 23.98 0.91
CA ALA A 384 -10.52 25.35 0.42
C ALA A 384 -9.21 26.03 0.88
N GLU A 385 -8.44 25.42 1.79
CA GLU A 385 -7.14 25.96 2.24
C GLU A 385 -6.12 26.07 1.10
N ALA A 386 -5.27 27.09 1.15
CA ALA A 386 -4.29 27.36 0.10
C ALA A 386 -3.17 26.29 0.05
N GLY A 387 -2.77 25.90 -1.17
CA GLY A 387 -1.76 24.87 -1.42
C GLY A 387 -2.37 23.49 -1.68
N THR A 388 -1.53 22.45 -1.76
CA THR A 388 -1.98 21.09 -2.09
C THR A 388 -2.40 20.28 -0.86
N TYR A 389 -1.88 20.63 0.33
CA TYR A 389 -2.14 19.89 1.58
C TYR A 389 -3.63 19.68 1.86
N GLY A 390 -4.43 20.74 1.77
CA GLY A 390 -5.87 20.69 2.04
C GLY A 390 -6.60 19.71 1.11
N GLN A 391 -6.13 19.53 -0.12
CA GLN A 391 -6.69 18.59 -1.10
C GLN A 391 -6.23 17.15 -0.86
N GLU A 392 -5.09 16.96 -0.21
CA GLU A 392 -4.43 15.66 -0.07
C GLU A 392 -4.73 14.97 1.27
N VAL A 393 -4.92 15.73 2.35
CA VAL A 393 -5.12 15.18 3.70
C VAL A 393 -6.42 14.37 3.77
N PRO A 394 -6.38 13.10 4.22
CA PRO A 394 -7.59 12.32 4.37
C PRO A 394 -8.49 12.90 5.46
N VAL A 395 -9.79 13.00 5.16
CA VAL A 395 -10.84 13.43 6.09
C VAL A 395 -11.87 12.31 6.20
N VAL A 396 -11.94 11.70 7.38
CA VAL A 396 -12.87 10.63 7.72
C VAL A 396 -14.02 11.22 8.52
N ILE A 397 -15.26 11.01 8.06
CA ILE A 397 -16.45 11.48 8.79
C ILE A 397 -17.05 10.33 9.61
N THR A 398 -17.33 10.58 10.89
CA THR A 398 -18.08 9.66 11.75
C THR A 398 -19.55 10.05 11.80
N THR A 399 -20.46 9.08 11.67
CA THR A 399 -21.91 9.34 11.62
C THR A 399 -22.72 8.18 12.19
N THR A 400 -23.92 8.45 12.68
CA THR A 400 -24.92 7.41 13.02
C THR A 400 -25.85 7.08 11.84
N ASP A 401 -25.83 7.89 10.78
CA ASP A 401 -26.65 7.70 9.59
C ASP A 401 -26.09 6.57 8.72
N ASP A 402 -26.89 5.53 8.53
CA ASP A 402 -26.54 4.37 7.71
C ASP A 402 -26.69 4.62 6.21
N ARG A 403 -27.38 5.71 5.82
CA ARG A 403 -27.55 6.17 4.44
C ARG A 403 -26.69 7.38 4.18
N VAL A 404 -25.38 7.16 4.27
CA VAL A 404 -24.37 8.18 3.96
C VAL A 404 -24.69 8.83 2.61
N ASP A 405 -24.90 10.15 2.64
CA ASP A 405 -25.06 10.95 1.43
C ASP A 405 -23.69 11.09 0.74
N MET A 406 -23.37 10.10 -0.08
CA MET A 406 -22.13 10.01 -0.84
C MET A 406 -21.97 11.20 -1.80
N TRP A 407 -23.07 11.80 -2.27
CA TRP A 407 -23.02 12.96 -3.15
C TRP A 407 -22.58 14.21 -2.39
N ALA A 408 -23.24 14.51 -1.25
CA ALA A 408 -22.84 15.62 -0.39
C ALA A 408 -21.41 15.42 0.14
N GLY A 409 -21.06 14.19 0.53
CA GLY A 409 -19.72 13.80 0.94
C GLY A 409 -18.67 14.04 -0.14
N GLY A 410 -18.91 13.54 -1.35
CA GLY A 410 -18.01 13.72 -2.49
C GLY A 410 -17.83 15.20 -2.85
N LYS A 411 -18.90 16.00 -2.82
CA LYS A 411 -18.83 17.45 -3.04
C LYS A 411 -18.01 18.18 -1.97
N ALA A 412 -18.11 17.76 -0.72
CA ALA A 412 -17.33 18.32 0.39
C ALA A 412 -15.86 17.85 0.38
N GLY A 413 -15.55 16.77 -0.36
CA GLY A 413 -14.22 16.18 -0.42
C GLY A 413 -13.95 15.19 0.71
N VAL A 414 -14.98 14.56 1.28
CA VAL A 414 -14.83 13.50 2.27
C VAL A 414 -14.07 12.33 1.68
N THR A 415 -13.11 11.82 2.44
CA THR A 415 -12.27 10.71 2.00
C THR A 415 -12.90 9.37 2.32
N ASP A 416 -13.49 9.22 3.51
CA ASP A 416 -14.07 7.96 3.98
C ASP A 416 -15.05 8.20 5.13
N TRP A 417 -15.80 7.15 5.50
CA TRP A 417 -16.84 7.21 6.52
C TRP A 417 -16.67 6.12 7.57
N LEU A 418 -16.90 6.48 8.83
CA LEU A 418 -17.00 5.57 9.98
C LEU A 418 -18.44 5.60 10.50
N VAL A 419 -19.25 4.64 10.05
CA VAL A 419 -20.66 4.56 10.43
C VAL A 419 -20.80 3.80 11.76
N LYS A 420 -21.40 4.44 12.76
CA LYS A 420 -21.66 3.88 14.10
C LYS A 420 -22.80 2.84 14.07
N PRO A 421 -22.81 1.85 14.97
CA PRO A 421 -21.76 1.53 15.95
C PRO A 421 -20.54 0.88 15.27
N PHE A 422 -19.36 1.09 15.87
CA PHE A 422 -18.10 0.43 15.49
C PHE A 422 -17.28 0.09 16.74
N SER A 423 -16.39 -0.90 16.64
CA SER A 423 -15.43 -1.24 17.70
C SER A 423 -14.20 -0.34 17.66
N SER A 424 -13.46 -0.25 18.78
CA SER A 424 -12.18 0.47 18.82
C SER A 424 -11.14 -0.17 17.90
N LEU A 425 -11.14 -1.50 17.76
CA LEU A 425 -10.27 -2.23 16.84
C LEU A 425 -10.55 -1.88 15.38
N TYR A 426 -11.82 -1.84 14.99
CA TYR A 426 -12.22 -1.41 13.64
C TYR A 426 -11.77 0.03 13.37
N ALA A 427 -12.06 0.95 14.29
CA ALA A 427 -11.61 2.33 14.18
C ALA A 427 -10.08 2.45 14.08
N ARG A 428 -9.34 1.66 14.87
CA ARG A 428 -7.87 1.59 14.82
C ARG A 428 -7.38 1.15 13.46
N ALA A 429 -7.95 0.08 12.88
CA ALA A 429 -7.57 -0.39 11.54
C ALA A 429 -7.81 0.68 10.46
N ARG A 430 -8.95 1.41 10.53
CA ARG A 430 -9.25 2.50 9.58
C ARG A 430 -8.30 3.69 9.73
N ILE A 431 -8.04 4.15 10.94
CA ILE A 431 -7.09 5.23 11.22
C ILE A 431 -5.69 4.84 10.71
N ARG A 432 -5.23 3.64 11.07
CA ARG A 432 -3.95 3.07 10.64
C ARG A 432 -3.83 3.05 9.11
N ALA A 433 -4.82 2.50 8.41
CA ALA A 433 -4.80 2.40 6.94
C ALA A 433 -4.68 3.79 6.29
N TRP A 434 -5.44 4.80 6.76
CA TRP A 434 -5.39 6.15 6.20
C TRP A 434 -4.10 6.91 6.51
N VAL A 435 -3.55 6.74 7.72
CA VAL A 435 -2.25 7.33 8.03
C VAL A 435 -1.18 6.67 7.16
N LEU A 436 -1.14 5.33 7.07
CA LEU A 436 -0.18 4.61 6.22
C LEU A 436 -0.28 5.02 4.74
N ARG A 437 -1.50 5.21 4.22
CA ARG A 437 -1.75 5.75 2.87
C ARG A 437 -1.28 7.18 2.67
N THR A 438 -1.03 7.94 3.72
CA THR A 438 -0.56 9.33 3.63
C THR A 438 0.95 9.38 3.75
N VAL A 439 1.52 8.58 4.65
CA VAL A 439 2.97 8.57 4.94
C VAL A 439 3.79 7.73 3.96
N CYS A 440 3.16 6.74 3.32
CA CYS A 440 3.79 5.83 2.36
C CYS A 440 3.44 6.12 0.90
N ARG A 441 2.86 7.29 0.58
CA ARG A 441 2.43 7.60 -0.80
C ARG A 441 3.54 7.47 -1.83
N TRP A 442 4.77 7.81 -1.49
CA TRP A 442 5.94 7.67 -2.36
C TRP A 442 7.13 7.16 -1.55
N GLN A 443 8.12 6.60 -2.24
CA GLN A 443 9.25 5.98 -1.57
C GLN A 443 10.21 7.03 -1.00
N ARG A 444 10.39 7.02 0.32
CA ARG A 444 11.44 7.82 0.97
C ARG A 444 12.81 7.27 0.59
N ALA A 445 13.77 8.16 0.34
CA ALA A 445 15.14 7.75 0.15
C ALA A 445 15.67 7.10 1.44
N PRO A 446 16.36 5.96 1.37
CA PRO A 446 17.01 5.39 2.55
C PRO A 446 18.04 6.37 3.14
N LEU A 447 18.46 6.11 4.37
CA LEU A 447 19.60 6.82 4.93
C LEU A 447 20.91 6.13 4.47
N PRO A 448 21.91 6.88 3.99
CA PRO A 448 23.27 6.39 3.79
C PRO A 448 23.79 5.63 5.02
N LYS A 449 24.53 4.52 4.80
CA LYS A 449 25.08 3.69 5.89
C LYS A 449 25.97 4.49 6.87
N ASP A 450 26.59 5.56 6.38
CA ASP A 450 27.47 6.46 7.11
C ASP A 450 26.85 7.86 7.32
N GLU A 451 25.53 7.95 7.45
CA GLU A 451 24.77 9.22 7.51
C GLU A 451 25.33 10.23 8.51
N ALA A 452 25.73 9.79 9.71
CA ALA A 452 26.31 10.68 10.72
C ALA A 452 27.62 11.34 10.24
N ARG A 453 28.49 10.58 9.56
CA ARG A 453 29.73 11.09 8.98
C ARG A 453 29.44 12.06 7.83
N ARG A 454 28.52 11.68 6.95
CA ARG A 454 28.09 12.49 5.80
C ARG A 454 27.51 13.84 6.23
N LEU A 455 26.63 13.85 7.24
CA LEU A 455 26.06 15.08 7.82
C LEU A 455 27.14 15.96 8.45
N GLN A 456 28.12 15.36 9.12
CA GLN A 456 29.26 16.11 9.65
C GLN A 456 30.11 16.73 8.52
N ALA A 457 30.33 15.98 7.42
CA ALA A 457 31.03 16.46 6.24
C ALA A 457 30.28 17.61 5.56
N LEU A 458 28.97 17.50 5.40
CA LEU A 458 28.11 18.57 4.88
C LEU A 458 28.21 19.83 5.75
N ARG A 459 28.10 19.71 7.08
CA ARG A 459 28.21 20.84 8.00
C ARG A 459 29.57 21.54 7.93
N ARG A 460 30.67 20.78 7.75
CA ARG A 460 32.03 21.33 7.60
C ARG A 460 32.19 22.23 6.37
N LEU A 461 31.36 22.07 5.34
CA LEU A 461 31.41 22.93 4.17
C LEU A 461 30.99 24.37 4.48
N GLY A 462 30.17 24.59 5.51
CA GLY A 462 29.65 25.93 5.86
C GLY A 462 28.84 26.56 4.72
N LEU A 463 28.13 25.73 3.94
CA LEU A 463 27.35 26.15 2.78
C LEU A 463 25.83 26.15 3.04
N LEU A 464 25.34 25.36 4.01
CA LEU A 464 23.92 25.38 4.37
C LEU A 464 23.50 26.76 4.86
N ASP A 465 22.29 27.19 4.48
CA ASP A 465 21.69 28.46 4.87
C ASP A 465 22.52 29.71 4.52
N THR A 466 23.37 29.61 3.50
CA THR A 466 24.17 30.75 3.00
C THR A 466 23.54 31.38 1.76
N GLU A 467 23.86 32.64 1.48
CA GLU A 467 23.41 33.32 0.26
C GLU A 467 23.90 32.61 -1.02
N PRO A 468 23.19 32.79 -2.16
CA PRO A 468 23.64 32.31 -3.46
C PRO A 468 25.07 32.76 -3.76
N GLU A 469 25.84 31.89 -4.41
CA GLU A 469 27.23 32.17 -4.77
C GLU A 469 27.41 31.91 -6.26
N GLU A 470 27.88 32.92 -6.99
CA GLU A 470 28.01 32.89 -8.45
C GLU A 470 28.86 31.72 -8.97
N ARG A 471 29.79 31.18 -8.14
CA ARG A 471 30.56 29.98 -8.50
C ARG A 471 29.70 28.73 -8.71
N PHE A 472 28.57 28.62 -8.01
CA PHE A 472 27.57 27.56 -8.20
C PHE A 472 26.51 28.00 -9.21
N ASP A 473 26.02 29.24 -9.13
CA ASP A 473 24.95 29.75 -10.00
C ASP A 473 25.32 29.65 -11.48
N ARG A 474 26.58 29.95 -11.84
CA ARG A 474 27.07 29.78 -13.21
C ARG A 474 26.97 28.34 -13.71
N LEU A 475 27.29 27.35 -12.84
CA LEU A 475 27.27 25.93 -13.21
C LEU A 475 25.83 25.43 -13.34
N THR A 476 24.94 25.91 -12.47
CA THR A 476 23.50 25.61 -12.57
C THR A 476 22.88 26.19 -13.84
N ARG A 477 23.20 27.44 -14.20
CA ARG A 477 22.74 28.05 -15.47
C ARG A 477 23.30 27.33 -16.68
N LEU A 478 24.58 26.90 -16.64
CA LEU A 478 25.19 26.08 -17.70
C LEU A 478 24.49 24.73 -17.83
N ALA A 479 24.18 24.04 -16.73
CA ALA A 479 23.45 22.78 -16.77
C ALA A 479 22.04 22.94 -17.37
N ALA A 480 21.29 23.99 -16.99
CA ALA A 480 19.99 24.28 -17.60
C ALA A 480 20.12 24.52 -19.11
N THR A 481 21.10 25.32 -19.52
CA THR A 481 21.29 25.72 -20.93
C THR A 481 21.78 24.56 -21.81
N LEU A 482 22.79 23.83 -21.36
CA LEU A 482 23.41 22.74 -22.14
C LEU A 482 22.45 21.58 -22.37
N PHE A 483 21.54 21.34 -21.44
CA PHE A 483 20.58 20.25 -21.51
C PHE A 483 19.17 20.68 -21.91
N ASP A 484 18.95 21.97 -22.21
CA ASP A 484 17.62 22.54 -22.48
C ASP A 484 16.60 22.10 -21.42
N ALA A 485 17.01 22.18 -20.14
CA ALA A 485 16.22 21.74 -19.01
C ALA A 485 15.62 22.96 -18.31
N PRO A 486 14.29 23.00 -18.08
CA PRO A 486 13.65 24.17 -17.48
C PRO A 486 14.00 24.33 -16.00
N ILE A 487 14.43 23.26 -15.33
CA ILE A 487 14.86 23.29 -13.93
C ILE A 487 16.27 22.68 -13.82
N ALA A 488 17.18 23.40 -13.17
CA ALA A 488 18.49 22.88 -12.77
C ALA A 488 18.82 23.35 -11.35
N LEU A 489 19.44 22.48 -10.56
CA LEU A 489 19.70 22.73 -9.13
C LEU A 489 21.08 22.22 -8.73
N VAL A 490 21.74 22.94 -7.83
CA VAL A 490 22.79 22.37 -6.97
C VAL A 490 22.20 22.26 -5.57
N GLY A 491 21.90 21.04 -5.15
CA GLY A 491 21.26 20.74 -3.87
C GLY A 491 22.20 20.09 -2.87
N LEU A 492 22.03 20.39 -1.60
CA LEU A 492 22.71 19.74 -0.47
C LEU A 492 21.65 19.01 0.37
N ILE A 493 21.94 17.77 0.78
CA ILE A 493 20.99 16.92 1.50
C ILE A 493 21.28 16.96 3.00
N ASP A 494 20.50 17.71 3.76
CA ASP A 494 20.60 17.77 5.23
C ASP A 494 19.81 16.63 5.89
N ALA A 495 19.67 16.63 7.21
CA ALA A 495 19.00 15.57 7.96
C ALA A 495 17.51 15.40 7.56
N ASP A 496 16.79 16.50 7.41
CA ASP A 496 15.33 16.58 7.21
C ASP A 496 14.91 17.33 5.94
N ARG A 497 15.84 18.00 5.26
CA ARG A 497 15.59 18.80 4.05
C ARG A 497 16.63 18.59 2.95
N GLN A 498 16.23 18.88 1.72
CA GLN A 498 17.14 19.24 0.65
C GLN A 498 17.19 20.77 0.57
N TRP A 499 18.37 21.34 0.79
CA TRP A 499 18.62 22.77 0.69
C TRP A 499 19.29 23.11 -0.63
N PHE A 500 18.83 24.15 -1.33
CA PHE A 500 19.36 24.50 -2.64
C PHE A 500 20.44 25.56 -2.54
N LYS A 501 21.68 25.20 -2.88
CA LYS A 501 22.80 26.15 -2.93
C LYS A 501 22.69 27.10 -4.14
N SER A 502 22.11 26.59 -5.22
CA SER A 502 21.86 27.34 -6.44
C SER A 502 20.66 26.74 -7.16
N THR A 503 19.83 27.60 -7.74
CA THR A 503 18.61 27.23 -8.45
C THR A 503 18.49 27.93 -9.80
N HIS A 504 17.86 27.23 -10.75
CA HIS A 504 17.39 27.79 -12.02
C HIS A 504 16.00 27.22 -12.30
N GLY A 505 15.03 28.10 -12.60
CA GLY A 505 13.68 27.70 -13.02
C GLY A 505 12.77 27.12 -11.92
N LEU A 506 13.18 27.18 -10.65
CA LEU A 506 12.38 26.77 -9.50
C LEU A 506 12.42 27.87 -8.42
N ASP A 507 11.24 28.35 -8.02
CA ASP A 507 11.08 29.35 -6.96
C ASP A 507 10.93 28.67 -5.59
N ALA A 508 12.02 28.05 -5.14
CA ALA A 508 12.13 27.43 -3.83
C ALA A 508 13.59 27.49 -3.35
N ARG A 509 13.81 27.64 -2.03
CA ARG A 509 15.14 27.57 -1.40
C ARG A 509 15.46 26.21 -0.78
N GLU A 510 14.42 25.45 -0.45
CA GLU A 510 14.53 24.10 0.07
C GLU A 510 13.24 23.31 -0.13
N VAL A 511 13.32 21.99 0.02
CA VAL A 511 12.19 21.07 0.07
C VAL A 511 12.40 20.02 1.16
N PRO A 512 11.34 19.40 1.71
CA PRO A 512 11.49 18.27 2.62
C PRO A 512 12.34 17.14 1.99
N ARG A 513 13.21 16.51 2.78
CA ARG A 513 14.10 15.43 2.28
C ARG A 513 13.29 14.25 1.74
N GLU A 514 12.15 13.96 2.35
CA GLU A 514 11.29 12.83 2.00
C GLU A 514 10.72 12.89 0.58
N VAL A 515 10.59 14.08 -0.03
CA VAL A 515 10.14 14.24 -1.42
C VAL A 515 11.31 14.35 -2.42
N SER A 516 12.55 14.32 -1.94
CA SER A 516 13.74 14.62 -2.74
C SER A 516 14.18 13.45 -3.62
N PHE A 517 14.19 13.66 -4.94
CA PHE A 517 14.88 12.79 -5.90
C PHE A 517 16.40 12.73 -5.62
N CYS A 518 16.97 13.82 -5.11
CA CYS A 518 18.39 13.96 -4.86
C CYS A 518 18.83 13.13 -3.65
N ALA A 519 17.96 12.97 -2.65
CA ALA A 519 18.21 12.07 -1.53
C ALA A 519 18.34 10.60 -1.98
N HIS A 520 17.64 10.19 -3.04
CA HIS A 520 17.86 8.87 -3.68
C HIS A 520 19.20 8.84 -4.42
N ALA A 521 19.53 9.88 -5.19
CA ALA A 521 20.73 9.93 -6.03
C ALA A 521 22.06 9.81 -5.25
N ILE A 522 22.15 10.38 -4.04
CA ILE A 522 23.40 10.36 -3.23
C ILE A 522 23.86 8.95 -2.80
N HIS A 523 23.01 7.93 -2.97
CA HIS A 523 23.38 6.53 -2.71
C HIS A 523 24.23 5.93 -3.83
N GLY A 524 24.10 6.45 -5.05
CA GLY A 524 24.84 5.99 -6.22
C GLY A 524 26.25 6.56 -6.29
N ASN A 525 27.09 5.94 -7.14
CA ASN A 525 28.42 6.44 -7.49
C ASN A 525 28.45 7.20 -8.82
N ASP A 526 27.33 7.23 -9.56
CA ASP A 526 27.24 7.79 -10.90
C ASP A 526 25.88 8.47 -11.10
N VAL A 527 25.68 9.07 -12.27
CA VAL A 527 24.45 9.75 -12.67
C VAL A 527 23.24 8.83 -12.52
N MET A 528 22.25 9.28 -11.74
CA MET A 528 20.93 8.68 -11.69
C MET A 528 20.04 9.33 -12.76
N VAL A 529 19.50 8.52 -13.66
CA VAL A 529 18.55 8.95 -14.69
C VAL A 529 17.19 8.34 -14.41
N VAL A 530 16.16 9.18 -14.39
CA VAL A 530 14.74 8.80 -14.35
C VAL A 530 14.11 9.35 -15.63
N PRO A 531 13.90 8.50 -16.65
CA PRO A 531 13.41 8.98 -17.94
C PRO A 531 11.97 9.48 -17.91
N ASP A 532 11.11 8.75 -17.18
CA ASP A 532 9.72 9.12 -16.90
C ASP A 532 9.38 8.77 -15.44
N ALA A 533 9.20 9.80 -14.62
CA ALA A 533 8.92 9.71 -13.20
C ALA A 533 7.50 9.22 -12.92
N THR A 534 6.56 9.32 -13.87
CA THR A 534 5.22 8.72 -13.72
C THR A 534 5.24 7.20 -13.87
N LEU A 535 6.33 6.66 -14.42
CA LEU A 535 6.55 5.22 -14.59
C LEU A 535 7.59 4.69 -13.60
N ASP A 536 8.29 5.56 -12.87
CA ASP A 536 9.30 5.17 -11.89
C ASP A 536 8.62 4.89 -10.54
N PRO A 537 8.66 3.66 -10.01
CA PRO A 537 7.96 3.32 -8.78
C PRO A 537 8.41 4.15 -7.57
N ARG A 538 9.64 4.68 -7.56
CA ARG A 538 10.12 5.53 -6.47
C ARG A 538 9.38 6.86 -6.41
N PHE A 539 8.91 7.34 -7.55
CA PHE A 539 8.51 8.73 -7.77
C PHE A 539 7.12 8.93 -8.36
N ALA A 540 6.46 7.90 -8.88
CA ALA A 540 5.16 8.03 -9.56
C ALA A 540 4.12 8.81 -8.76
N ASP A 541 4.10 8.58 -7.44
CA ASP A 541 3.19 9.21 -6.50
C ASP A 541 3.81 10.39 -5.72
N ASN A 542 5.05 10.78 -6.05
CA ASN A 542 5.75 11.87 -5.40
C ASN A 542 5.03 13.22 -5.67
N PRO A 543 4.93 14.13 -4.70
CA PRO A 543 4.23 15.41 -4.88
C PRO A 543 4.78 16.27 -6.02
N GLY A 544 6.08 16.16 -6.30
CA GLY A 544 6.70 16.85 -7.42
C GLY A 544 6.29 16.29 -8.79
N VAL A 545 5.75 15.07 -8.86
CA VAL A 545 5.28 14.38 -10.07
C VAL A 545 3.77 14.52 -10.24
N THR A 546 3.00 14.24 -9.19
CA THR A 546 1.53 14.27 -9.19
C THR A 546 0.96 15.69 -9.04
N GLY A 547 1.66 16.56 -8.30
CA GLY A 547 1.34 17.98 -8.11
C GLY A 547 2.20 18.91 -8.95
N GLY A 548 2.49 20.11 -8.44
CA GLY A 548 3.50 21.01 -9.04
C GLY A 548 4.91 20.62 -8.57
N PRO A 549 5.96 20.62 -9.42
CA PRO A 549 6.06 21.18 -10.77
C PRO A 549 5.80 20.20 -11.93
N ARG A 550 5.12 19.06 -11.70
CA ARG A 550 4.83 18.01 -12.68
C ARG A 550 6.09 17.44 -13.35
N ILE A 551 7.06 17.06 -12.53
CA ILE A 551 8.32 16.43 -12.95
C ILE A 551 7.98 15.15 -13.72
N ARG A 552 8.57 14.99 -14.90
CA ARG A 552 8.53 13.77 -15.71
C ARG A 552 9.93 13.21 -15.90
N ALA A 553 10.96 14.01 -16.04
CA ALA A 553 12.33 13.50 -16.06
C ALA A 553 13.18 14.08 -14.95
N TYR A 554 14.10 13.27 -14.45
CA TYR A 554 15.13 13.67 -13.50
C TYR A 554 16.48 13.10 -13.93
N VAL A 555 17.52 13.93 -13.90
CA VAL A 555 18.91 13.49 -14.04
C VAL A 555 19.72 14.12 -12.92
N GLY A 556 20.43 13.32 -12.13
CA GLY A 556 21.19 13.80 -10.99
C GLY A 556 22.54 13.15 -10.85
N TYR A 557 23.58 13.97 -10.71
CA TYR A 557 24.95 13.57 -10.42
C TYR A 557 25.20 13.75 -8.92
N PRO A 558 25.57 12.69 -8.17
CA PRO A 558 25.87 12.80 -6.75
C PRO A 558 27.20 13.52 -6.52
N LEU A 559 27.22 14.52 -5.65
CA LEU A 559 28.38 15.36 -5.35
C LEU A 559 29.10 14.89 -4.09
N ALA A 560 30.35 14.49 -4.24
CA ALA A 560 31.25 14.08 -3.17
C ALA A 560 32.16 15.22 -2.69
N VAL A 561 32.44 15.21 -1.39
CA VAL A 561 33.51 16.02 -0.79
C VAL A 561 34.79 15.22 -0.64
N ALA A 562 35.89 15.88 -0.28
CA ALA A 562 37.23 15.32 -0.23
C ALA A 562 37.38 14.04 0.64
N ASP A 563 36.54 13.85 1.64
CA ASP A 563 36.53 12.64 2.48
C ASP A 563 35.72 11.46 1.90
N GLY A 564 35.22 11.62 0.68
CA GLY A 564 34.41 10.65 -0.06
C GLY A 564 32.91 10.70 0.28
N SER A 565 32.49 11.48 1.28
CA SER A 565 31.07 11.59 1.63
C SER A 565 30.30 12.33 0.53
N ARG A 566 29.16 11.77 0.11
CA ARG A 566 28.25 12.40 -0.86
C ARG A 566 27.25 13.29 -0.15
N VAL A 567 27.34 14.59 -0.36
CA VAL A 567 26.63 15.59 0.45
C VAL A 567 25.46 16.24 -0.31
N GLY A 568 25.39 16.06 -1.62
CA GLY A 568 24.47 16.79 -2.48
C GLY A 568 24.39 16.25 -3.89
N THR A 569 23.76 16.99 -4.78
CA THR A 569 23.63 16.67 -6.20
C THR A 569 23.72 17.92 -7.08
N LEU A 570 24.23 17.74 -8.29
CA LEU A 570 23.85 18.57 -9.44
C LEU A 570 22.72 17.83 -10.14
N CYS A 571 21.56 18.46 -10.31
CA CYS A 571 20.45 17.81 -11.01
C CYS A 571 19.72 18.74 -11.97
N ILE A 572 19.06 18.11 -12.96
CA ILE A 572 18.10 18.75 -13.86
C ILE A 572 16.77 18.02 -13.80
N LEU A 573 15.68 18.78 -13.92
CA LEU A 573 14.32 18.26 -13.92
C LEU A 573 13.54 18.84 -15.10
N ASP A 574 12.67 18.01 -15.68
CA ASP A 574 11.89 18.37 -16.87
C ASP A 574 10.43 17.93 -16.69
N PRO A 575 9.43 18.74 -17.07
CA PRO A 575 8.03 18.34 -17.15
C PRO A 575 7.71 17.44 -18.35
N ARG A 576 8.69 17.09 -19.18
CA ARG A 576 8.58 16.11 -20.26
C ARG A 576 9.51 14.92 -20.00
N PRO A 577 9.12 13.69 -20.38
CA PRO A 577 10.02 12.55 -20.34
C PRO A 577 11.30 12.83 -21.15
N ARG A 578 12.45 12.38 -20.66
CA ARG A 578 13.75 12.68 -21.26
C ARG A 578 14.74 11.56 -21.00
N GLN A 579 15.50 11.21 -22.02
CA GLN A 579 16.64 10.30 -21.90
C GLN A 579 17.90 11.01 -22.40
N LEU A 580 19.04 10.75 -21.76
CA LEU A 580 20.34 11.25 -22.21
C LEU A 580 21.10 10.11 -22.91
N ASP A 581 21.72 10.44 -24.04
CA ASP A 581 22.66 9.53 -24.71
C ASP A 581 24.03 9.52 -24.00
N GLY A 582 24.94 8.67 -24.48
CA GLY A 582 26.26 8.51 -23.87
C GLY A 582 27.10 9.80 -23.84
N ALA A 583 27.00 10.64 -24.87
CA ALA A 583 27.76 11.89 -24.94
C ALA A 583 27.19 12.94 -23.97
N ALA A 584 25.86 13.06 -23.92
CA ALA A 584 25.17 13.94 -22.99
C ALA A 584 25.41 13.52 -21.53
N LEU A 585 25.40 12.22 -21.23
CA LEU A 585 25.74 11.70 -19.90
C LEU A 585 27.18 12.04 -19.50
N GLN A 586 28.14 11.91 -20.42
CA GLN A 586 29.52 12.29 -20.13
C GLN A 586 29.65 13.79 -19.83
N LEU A 587 29.01 14.63 -20.64
CA LEU A 587 28.98 16.08 -20.39
C LEU A 587 28.35 16.42 -19.03
N PHE A 588 27.31 15.70 -18.62
CA PHE A 588 26.67 15.90 -17.33
C PHE A 588 27.60 15.51 -16.16
N ARG A 589 28.38 14.43 -16.31
CA ARG A 589 29.42 14.04 -15.35
C ARG A 589 30.50 15.11 -15.24
N ASP A 590 30.94 15.67 -16.37
CA ASP A 590 31.98 16.71 -16.38
C ASP A 590 31.51 17.97 -15.64
N LEU A 591 30.24 18.39 -15.84
CA LEU A 591 29.64 19.47 -15.04
C LEU A 591 29.54 19.12 -13.55
N GLY A 592 29.15 17.89 -13.23
CA GLY A 592 29.11 17.39 -11.85
C GLY A 592 30.47 17.52 -11.16
N ALA A 593 31.53 17.08 -11.84
CA ALA A 593 32.91 17.19 -11.35
C ALA A 593 33.36 18.66 -11.15
N LEU A 594 32.91 19.59 -12.01
CA LEU A 594 33.17 21.02 -11.80
C LEU A 594 32.46 21.55 -10.54
N VAL A 595 31.23 21.10 -10.25
CA VAL A 595 30.54 21.47 -9.02
C VAL A 595 31.26 20.89 -7.80
N GLU A 596 31.74 19.64 -7.85
CA GLU A 596 32.57 19.05 -6.79
C GLU A 596 33.84 19.86 -6.53
N GLN A 597 34.51 20.34 -7.58
CA GLN A 597 35.66 21.22 -7.41
C GLN A 597 35.30 22.51 -6.65
N GLU A 598 34.15 23.12 -6.93
CA GLU A 598 33.69 24.30 -6.19
C GLU A 598 33.31 23.99 -4.74
N LEU A 599 32.72 22.81 -4.46
CA LEU A 599 32.44 22.35 -3.09
C LEU A 599 33.73 22.17 -2.28
N ASN A 600 34.77 21.62 -2.91
CA ASN A 600 36.03 21.29 -2.27
C ASN A 600 37.05 22.44 -2.24
N ARG A 601 36.72 23.59 -2.85
CA ARG A 601 37.55 24.80 -2.74
C ARG A 601 37.50 25.35 -1.32
N THR A 602 38.66 25.38 -0.67
CA THR A 602 38.88 26.10 0.59
C THR A 602 38.59 27.58 0.39
N ARG A 603 37.65 28.14 1.16
CA ARG A 603 37.53 29.60 1.27
C ARG A 603 38.86 30.11 1.88
N PRO A 604 39.52 31.11 1.29
CA PRO A 604 40.61 31.79 1.99
C PRO A 604 40.05 32.34 3.31
N ALA A 605 40.77 32.09 4.40
CA ALA A 605 40.44 32.70 5.69
C ALA A 605 40.45 34.23 5.48
N VAL A 606 39.29 34.86 5.70
CA VAL A 606 39.18 36.33 5.78
C VAL A 606 39.55 36.76 7.18
#